data_AF-A0A967ZEU2-F1
#
_entry.id   AF-A0A967ZEU2-F1
#
_cell.length_a   1.000
_cell.length_b   1.000
_cell.length_c   1.000
_cell.angle_alpha   90.00
_cell.angle_beta   90.00
_cell.angle_gamma   90.00
#
_symmetry.space_group_name_H-M   'P 1'
#
loop_
_entity.id
_entity.type
_entity.pdbx_description
1 polymer ?
#
loop_
_entity_poly.entity_id
_entity_poly.type
_entity_poly.pdbx_seq_one_letter_code
_entity_poly.pdbx_strand_id
1 'polypeptide(L)'
;MSAAFDGTAAVFTAFAVVPDSIEIASGDGQTAPAGAPLPDSLVVRVLDQTNQPMGGVKVGWEITTAASGDGALAQDTTLTDSSGLAMNEFTLGTTEGDYEVTAGFQGLTKPPAVFSATAVP
;
A
#
# COMPACT_ATOMS: atom_id res chain seq x y z
N MET A 1 -5.68 42.85 -18.33
CA MET A 1 -6.25 41.60 -17.79
C MET A 1 -5.64 41.39 -16.42
N SER A 2 -6.38 41.77 -15.36
CA SER A 2 -5.99 41.47 -13.98
C SER A 2 -6.42 40.04 -13.66
N ALA A 3 -5.53 39.25 -13.06
CA ALA A 3 -5.91 38.10 -12.25
C ALA A 3 -5.35 38.34 -10.85
N ALA A 4 -6.25 38.70 -9.94
CA ALA A 4 -5.98 38.69 -8.52
C ALA A 4 -5.98 37.23 -8.06
N PHE A 5 -4.87 36.76 -7.49
CA PHE A 5 -4.86 35.56 -6.68
C PHE A 5 -5.13 35.99 -5.23
N ASP A 6 -6.40 36.22 -4.93
CA ASP A 6 -6.89 36.33 -3.56
C ASP A 6 -7.01 34.89 -3.02
N GLY A 7 -5.90 34.38 -2.51
CA GLY A 7 -5.78 33.04 -1.98
C GLY A 7 -5.19 33.13 -0.59
N THR A 8 -6.01 33.52 0.38
CA THR A 8 -5.73 33.42 1.81
C THR A 8 -5.01 32.10 2.07
N ALA A 9 -3.75 32.17 2.47
CA ALA A 9 -3.01 31.00 2.92
C ALA A 9 -3.76 30.47 4.14
N ALA A 10 -4.59 29.43 3.94
CA ALA A 10 -5.12 28.66 5.04
C ALA A 10 -3.89 28.10 5.75
N VAL A 11 -3.59 28.67 6.91
CA VAL A 11 -2.65 28.09 7.85
C VAL A 11 -3.32 26.82 8.33
N PHE A 12 -3.09 25.72 7.62
CA PHE A 12 -3.37 24.38 8.11
C PHE A 12 -2.37 24.16 9.24
N THR A 13 -2.73 24.56 10.45
CA THR A 13 -2.15 23.93 11.64
C THR A 13 -2.73 22.53 11.70
N ALA A 14 -2.29 21.67 10.78
CA ALA A 14 -2.37 20.24 10.99
C ALA A 14 -1.52 19.98 12.22
N PHE A 15 -2.15 19.63 13.34
CA PHE A 15 -1.48 18.73 14.25
C PHE A 15 -1.13 17.53 13.38
N ALA A 16 0.12 17.43 12.97
CA ALA A 16 0.59 16.33 12.17
C ALA A 16 0.58 15.11 13.09
N VAL A 17 -0.60 14.51 13.25
CA VAL A 17 -0.70 13.08 13.50
C VAL A 17 0.10 12.45 12.37
N VAL A 18 1.29 11.98 12.70
CA VAL A 18 2.18 11.37 11.73
C VAL A 18 1.88 9.88 11.72
N PRO A 19 1.78 9.27 10.53
CA PRO A 19 1.68 7.83 10.46
C PRO A 19 2.99 7.24 11.01
N ASP A 20 2.87 6.24 11.87
CA ASP A 20 4.00 5.65 12.61
C ASP A 20 4.31 4.24 12.09
N SER A 21 3.26 3.43 11.93
CA SER A 21 3.41 2.04 11.54
C SER A 21 2.39 1.60 10.50
N ILE A 22 2.76 0.55 9.77
CA ILE A 22 1.93 -0.15 8.82
C ILE A 22 1.89 -1.62 9.22
N GLU A 23 0.73 -2.24 9.11
CA GLU A 23 0.55 -3.66 9.37
C GLU A 23 -0.35 -4.27 8.30
N ILE A 24 -0.20 -5.57 8.07
CA ILE A 24 -1.07 -6.31 7.15
C ILE A 24 -2.41 -6.52 7.83
N ALA A 25 -3.48 -6.02 7.19
CA ALA A 25 -4.84 -6.27 7.64
C ALA A 25 -5.42 -7.54 7.01
N SER A 26 -5.13 -7.81 5.72
CA SER A 26 -5.62 -9.00 5.00
C SER A 26 -4.89 -9.20 3.66
N GLY A 27 -5.05 -10.37 3.04
CA GLY A 27 -4.53 -10.67 1.70
C GLY A 27 -3.07 -11.15 1.64
N ASP A 28 -2.49 -11.61 2.75
CA ASP A 28 -1.15 -12.24 2.77
C ASP A 28 -1.20 -13.76 2.62
N GLY A 29 -0.13 -14.35 2.09
CA GLY A 29 0.04 -15.80 1.93
C GLY A 29 -0.87 -16.40 0.85
N GLN A 30 -1.20 -15.63 -0.18
CA GLN A 30 -2.16 -16.04 -1.20
C GLN A 30 -1.55 -16.97 -2.25
N THR A 31 -2.39 -17.74 -2.93
CA THR A 31 -1.96 -18.63 -4.00
C THR A 31 -2.92 -18.52 -5.18
N ALA A 32 -2.37 -18.33 -6.38
CA ALA A 32 -3.14 -18.29 -7.61
C ALA A 32 -2.34 -18.87 -8.78
N PRO A 33 -2.98 -19.26 -9.89
CA PRO A 33 -2.26 -19.69 -11.10
C PRO A 33 -1.32 -18.60 -11.62
N ALA A 34 -0.19 -18.99 -12.22
CA ALA A 34 0.72 -18.04 -12.83
C ALA A 34 -0.01 -17.18 -13.90
N GLY A 35 0.18 -15.86 -13.85
CA GLY A 35 -0.51 -14.88 -14.71
C GLY A 35 -1.93 -14.52 -14.26
N ALA A 36 -2.43 -15.05 -13.14
CA ALA A 36 -3.74 -14.72 -12.60
C ALA A 36 -3.68 -13.61 -11.52
N PRO A 37 -4.77 -12.84 -11.35
CA PRO A 37 -4.91 -11.97 -10.18
C PRO A 37 -5.01 -12.80 -8.90
N LEU A 38 -4.55 -12.23 -7.78
CA LEU A 38 -4.79 -12.80 -6.47
C LEU A 38 -6.30 -12.85 -6.16
N PRO A 39 -6.78 -13.88 -5.43
CA PRO A 39 -8.21 -14.01 -5.10
C PRO A 39 -8.70 -12.89 -4.16
N ASP A 40 -7.83 -12.40 -3.28
CA ASP A 40 -8.10 -11.28 -2.38
C ASP A 40 -7.14 -10.11 -2.66
N SER A 41 -7.59 -8.89 -2.41
CA SER A 41 -6.72 -7.71 -2.47
C SER A 41 -5.74 -7.69 -1.29
N LEU A 42 -4.55 -7.15 -1.50
CA LEU A 42 -3.59 -6.88 -0.43
C LEU A 42 -4.11 -5.69 0.37
N VAL A 43 -4.35 -5.88 1.68
CA VAL A 43 -4.88 -4.83 2.55
C VAL A 43 -3.92 -4.57 3.70
N VAL A 44 -3.53 -3.31 3.86
CA VAL A 44 -2.74 -2.82 4.98
C VAL A 44 -3.54 -1.84 5.82
N ARG A 45 -3.20 -1.77 7.11
CA ARG A 45 -3.67 -0.74 8.02
C ARG A 45 -2.51 0.15 8.44
N VAL A 46 -2.72 1.46 8.36
CA VAL A 46 -1.78 2.46 8.86
C VAL A 46 -2.26 2.95 10.22
N LEU A 47 -1.33 2.96 11.17
CA LEU A 47 -1.54 3.42 12.53
C LEU A 47 -0.61 4.59 12.86
N ASP A 48 -1.09 5.51 13.69
CA ASP A 48 -0.27 6.55 14.29
C ASP A 48 0.49 6.05 15.54
N GLN A 49 1.22 6.95 16.19
CA GLN A 49 2.02 6.67 17.40
C GLN A 49 1.17 6.25 18.61
N THR A 50 -0.13 6.54 18.62
CA THR A 50 -1.06 6.14 19.68
C THR A 50 -1.83 4.86 19.33
N ASN A 51 -1.46 4.19 18.23
CA ASN A 51 -2.12 3.01 17.65
C ASN A 51 -3.55 3.29 17.18
N GLN A 52 -3.85 4.52 16.77
CA GLN A 52 -5.13 4.86 16.15
C GLN A 52 -5.03 4.75 14.61
N PRO A 53 -6.08 4.22 13.95
CA PRO A 53 -6.10 4.12 12.49
C PRO A 53 -6.09 5.49 11.84
N MET A 54 -5.25 5.65 10.81
CA MET A 54 -5.03 6.93 10.16
C MET A 54 -5.38 6.91 8.67
N GLY A 55 -6.39 7.70 8.31
CA GLY A 55 -6.82 7.92 6.92
C GLY A 55 -6.07 9.03 6.19
N GLY A 56 -6.06 8.96 4.87
CA GLY A 56 -5.41 9.94 3.98
C GLY A 56 -3.90 9.78 3.84
N VAL A 57 -3.34 8.66 4.29
CA VAL A 57 -1.91 8.35 4.20
C VAL A 57 -1.62 7.70 2.84
N LYS A 58 -0.60 8.19 2.15
CA LYS A 58 -0.15 7.62 0.87
C LYS A 58 0.76 6.42 1.10
N VAL A 59 0.24 5.23 0.84
CA VAL A 59 0.97 3.97 0.87
C VAL A 59 1.54 3.69 -0.52
N GLY A 60 2.84 3.46 -0.61
CA GLY A 60 3.52 2.92 -1.78
C GLY A 60 3.58 1.40 -1.75
N TRP A 61 3.47 0.79 -2.91
CA TRP A 61 3.51 -0.65 -3.13
C TRP A 61 4.62 -0.95 -4.11
N GLU A 62 5.45 -1.92 -3.78
CA GLU A 62 6.59 -2.32 -4.61
C GLU A 62 6.70 -3.83 -4.62
N ILE A 63 6.93 -4.41 -5.81
CA ILE A 63 7.20 -5.84 -5.95
C ILE A 63 8.69 -6.03 -5.64
N THR A 64 9.00 -6.55 -4.46
CA THR A 64 10.38 -6.70 -3.99
C THR A 64 11.00 -8.03 -4.40
N THR A 65 10.17 -9.06 -4.57
CA THR A 65 10.60 -10.37 -5.08
C THR A 65 9.60 -10.81 -6.13
N ALA A 66 10.10 -11.17 -7.32
CA ALA A 66 9.30 -11.76 -8.38
C ALA A 66 10.06 -12.94 -8.99
N ALA A 67 9.42 -14.11 -9.06
CA ALA A 67 9.91 -15.21 -9.88
C ALA A 67 9.97 -14.73 -11.34
N SER A 68 11.14 -14.84 -12.01
CA SER A 68 11.50 -14.37 -13.37
C SER A 68 10.38 -14.12 -14.40
N GLY A 69 9.50 -13.16 -14.14
CA GLY A 69 8.24 -12.95 -14.83
C GLY A 69 7.50 -11.85 -14.10
N ASP A 70 7.24 -10.76 -14.80
CA ASP A 70 6.76 -9.51 -14.21
C ASP A 70 5.40 -9.72 -13.53
N GLY A 71 5.33 -9.51 -12.21
CA GLY A 71 4.06 -9.28 -11.52
C GLY A 71 3.55 -7.86 -11.79
N ALA A 72 2.26 -7.62 -11.63
CA ALA A 72 1.65 -6.32 -11.85
C ALA A 72 0.80 -5.88 -10.67
N LEU A 73 1.10 -4.70 -10.14
CA LEU A 73 0.25 -4.01 -9.17
C LEU A 73 -0.79 -3.17 -9.91
N ALA A 74 -2.02 -3.11 -9.42
CA ALA A 74 -3.05 -2.25 -9.99
C ALA A 74 -2.74 -0.75 -9.79
N GLN A 75 -2.06 -0.42 -8.71
CA GLN A 75 -1.63 0.93 -8.36
C GLN A 75 -0.23 0.88 -7.71
N ASP A 76 0.69 1.76 -8.11
CA ASP A 76 1.99 1.90 -7.41
C ASP A 76 1.81 2.54 -6.02
N THR A 77 0.75 3.34 -5.86
CA THR A 77 0.45 4.02 -4.60
C THR A 77 -1.05 4.10 -4.36
N THR A 78 -1.50 3.88 -3.12
CA THR A 78 -2.91 4.02 -2.72
C THR A 78 -3.03 4.90 -1.47
N LEU A 79 -4.24 5.39 -1.19
CA LEU A 79 -4.52 6.21 0.00
C LEU A 79 -5.29 5.38 1.03
N THR A 80 -4.99 5.56 2.30
CA THR A 80 -5.80 4.97 3.38
C THR A 80 -7.16 5.65 3.50
N ASP A 81 -8.20 4.87 3.77
CA ASP A 81 -9.55 5.34 4.02
C ASP A 81 -9.74 5.90 5.45
N SER A 82 -10.95 6.29 5.82
CA SER A 82 -11.27 6.80 7.17
C SER A 82 -11.02 5.79 8.30
N SER A 83 -10.89 4.51 7.97
CA SER A 83 -10.57 3.42 8.89
C SER A 83 -9.07 3.07 8.88
N GLY A 84 -8.25 3.86 8.18
CA GLY A 84 -6.81 3.67 8.07
C GLY A 84 -6.41 2.51 7.17
N LEU A 85 -7.32 2.01 6.33
CA LEU A 85 -7.07 0.86 5.46
C LEU A 85 -6.72 1.33 4.05
N ALA A 86 -5.66 0.75 3.49
CA ALA A 86 -5.31 0.87 2.09
C ALA A 86 -5.31 -0.52 1.47
N MET A 87 -5.88 -0.63 0.28
CA MET A 87 -5.94 -1.89 -0.46
C MET A 87 -5.32 -1.73 -1.85
N ASN A 88 -4.76 -2.81 -2.37
CA ASN A 88 -4.23 -2.88 -3.73
C ASN A 88 -4.46 -4.28 -4.31
N GLU A 89 -4.68 -4.34 -5.62
CA GLU A 89 -4.81 -5.61 -6.32
C GLU A 89 -3.45 -5.98 -6.92
N PHE A 90 -3.09 -7.25 -6.82
CA PHE A 90 -1.84 -7.78 -7.36
C PHE A 90 -2.13 -8.94 -8.31
N THR A 91 -1.50 -8.89 -9.48
CA THR A 91 -1.52 -9.95 -10.48
C THR A 91 -0.17 -10.62 -10.51
N LEU A 92 -0.15 -11.95 -10.33
CA LEU A 92 1.06 -12.73 -10.37
C LEU A 92 1.65 -12.72 -11.79
N GLY A 93 2.97 -12.81 -11.87
CA GLY A 93 3.64 -12.97 -13.16
C GLY A 93 3.37 -14.35 -13.76
N THR A 94 3.75 -14.54 -15.02
CA THR A 94 3.57 -15.81 -15.75
C THR A 94 4.54 -16.91 -15.34
N THR A 95 5.36 -16.67 -14.32
CA THR A 95 6.38 -17.60 -13.85
C THR A 95 5.95 -18.14 -12.49
N GLU A 96 5.93 -19.45 -12.34
CA GLU A 96 5.65 -20.10 -11.06
C GLU A 96 6.72 -19.77 -10.03
N GLY A 97 6.31 -19.70 -8.75
CA GLY A 97 7.19 -19.42 -7.63
C GLY A 97 6.64 -18.34 -6.70
N ASP A 98 7.50 -17.92 -5.78
CA ASP A 98 7.12 -16.95 -4.76
C ASP A 98 7.28 -15.51 -5.26
N TYR A 99 6.31 -14.68 -4.88
CA TYR A 99 6.23 -13.26 -5.12
C TYR A 99 6.10 -12.54 -3.77
N GLU A 100 6.82 -11.45 -3.62
CA GLU A 100 6.71 -10.59 -2.45
C GLU A 100 6.38 -9.16 -2.86
N VAL A 101 5.38 -8.59 -2.20
CA VAL A 101 4.98 -7.19 -2.37
C VAL A 101 5.19 -6.46 -1.05
N THR A 102 6.03 -5.44 -1.07
CA THR A 102 6.25 -4.56 0.08
C THR A 102 5.35 -3.35 -0.02
N ALA A 103 4.60 -3.09 1.05
CA ALA A 103 3.78 -1.92 1.25
C ALA A 103 4.36 -1.03 2.35
N GLY A 104 4.53 0.26 2.07
CA GLY A 104 5.12 1.19 3.03
C GLY A 104 4.90 2.65 2.68
N PHE A 105 5.34 3.55 3.55
CA PHE A 105 5.29 4.98 3.32
C PHE A 105 6.52 5.66 3.93
N GLN A 106 6.80 6.90 3.50
CA GLN A 106 7.92 7.67 4.03
C GLN A 106 7.64 8.04 5.50
N GLY A 107 8.59 7.74 6.39
CA GLY A 107 8.47 8.06 7.81
C GLY A 107 8.03 6.89 8.70
N LEU A 108 7.97 5.68 8.16
CA LEU A 108 7.80 4.46 8.95
C LEU A 108 8.86 4.34 10.05
N THR A 109 8.42 4.16 11.30
CA THR A 109 9.29 3.83 12.43
C THR A 109 9.42 2.32 12.63
N LYS A 110 8.44 1.56 12.13
CA LYS A 110 8.42 0.09 12.09
C LYS A 110 8.76 -0.45 10.68
N PRO A 111 9.13 -1.73 10.55
CA PRO A 111 9.33 -2.35 9.23
C PRO A 111 8.09 -2.20 8.34
N PRO A 112 8.27 -2.11 7.00
CA PRO A 112 7.15 -2.10 6.08
C PRO A 112 6.40 -3.43 6.11
N ALA A 113 5.16 -3.43 5.62
CA ALA A 113 4.34 -4.62 5.49
C ALA A 113 4.79 -5.39 4.25
N VAL A 114 5.13 -6.68 4.40
CA VAL A 114 5.58 -7.52 3.28
C VAL A 114 4.58 -8.64 3.09
N PHE A 115 3.92 -8.64 1.93
CA PHE A 115 2.99 -9.67 1.50
C PHE A 115 3.72 -10.74 0.73
N SER A 116 3.37 -11.98 1.03
CA SER A 116 3.80 -13.18 0.30
C SER A 116 2.67 -13.71 -0.57
N ALA A 117 3.01 -14.16 -1.77
CA ALA A 117 2.09 -14.84 -2.67
C ALA A 117 2.84 -15.90 -3.48
N THR A 118 2.17 -17.00 -3.82
CA THR A 118 2.77 -18.10 -4.59
C THR A 118 2.00 -18.33 -5.89
N ALA A 119 2.72 -18.29 -7.00
CA ALA A 119 2.24 -18.67 -8.32
C ALA A 119 2.40 -20.18 -8.50
N VAL A 120 1.29 -20.86 -8.80
CA VAL A 120 1.22 -22.31 -9.06
C VAL A 120 0.83 -22.58 -10.52
N PRO A 121 1.05 -23.81 -11.04
CA PRO A 121 0.64 -24.20 -12.39
C PRO A 121 -0.85 -24.03 -12.70
#